data_AF-A0A269XWJ3-F1
#
_entry.id   AF-A0A269XWJ3-F1
#
_cell.length_a   1.000
_cell.length_b   1.000
_cell.length_c   1.000
_cell.angle_alpha   90.00
_cell.angle_beta   90.00
_cell.angle_gamma   90.00
#
_symmetry.space_group_name_H-M   'P 1'
#
loop_
_entity.id
_entity.type
_entity.pdbx_description
1 polymer ?
#
loop_
_entity_poly.entity_id
_entity_poly.type
_entity_poly.pdbx_seq_one_letter_code
_entity_poly.pdbx_strand_id
1 'polypeptide(L)'
;MFDPIARVGGMNHFLLPDGGEGHSDTAMRFGVNSMEMLVNGLLKAGGQRNRLACKVFGGAAVVPSLGRIGQENIRFVTNYLVGEGIRCVSQSLGGTLARRIRFWPTTGRAQQKLVQDVQGIGKQEVAYSRREAEAERKWTKEASSEIELF
;
A
#
# COMPACT_ATOMS: atom_id res chain seq x y z
N MET A 1 1.39 8.76 -2.74
CA MET A 1 2.10 9.26 -3.94
C MET A 1 1.43 10.55 -4.43
N PHE A 2 2.16 11.47 -5.04
CA PHE A 2 1.64 12.76 -5.52
C PHE A 2 2.49 13.37 -6.64
N ASP A 3 1.87 14.21 -7.47
CA ASP A 3 2.50 15.15 -8.39
C ASP A 3 2.25 16.58 -7.86
N PRO A 4 3.29 17.33 -7.44
CA PRO A 4 3.12 18.66 -6.87
C PRO A 4 2.69 19.72 -7.89
N ILE A 5 2.96 19.52 -9.18
CA ILE A 5 2.63 20.46 -10.26
C ILE A 5 1.18 20.25 -10.71
N ALA A 6 0.81 19.01 -11.00
CA ALA A 6 -0.57 18.67 -11.36
C ALA A 6 -1.52 18.72 -10.14
N ARG A 7 -0.96 18.80 -8.92
CA ARG A 7 -1.69 18.82 -7.65
C ARG A 7 -2.63 17.62 -7.49
N VAL A 8 -2.20 16.47 -7.99
CA VAL A 8 -2.91 15.19 -7.83
C VAL A 8 -2.12 14.28 -6.91
N GLY A 9 -2.81 13.41 -6.21
CA GLY A 9 -2.18 12.43 -5.35
C GLY A 9 -3.17 11.39 -4.85
N GLY A 10 -2.64 10.35 -4.24
CA GLY A 10 -3.41 9.25 -3.69
C GLY A 10 -2.57 8.46 -2.71
N MET A 11 -3.23 7.57 -1.98
CA MET A 11 -2.60 6.59 -1.12
C MET A 11 -3.08 5.22 -1.53
N ASN A 12 -2.21 4.24 -1.38
CA ASN A 12 -2.61 2.85 -1.26
C ASN A 12 -2.18 2.34 0.12
N HIS A 13 -2.82 1.26 0.54
CA HIS A 13 -2.43 0.45 1.67
C HIS A 13 -2.44 -0.98 1.16
N PHE A 14 -1.32 -1.66 1.20
CA PHE A 14 -1.21 -3.03 0.75
C PHE A 14 -0.52 -3.87 1.82
N LEU A 15 -0.83 -5.16 1.80
CA LEU A 15 -0.23 -6.17 2.65
C LEU A 15 0.11 -7.35 1.75
N LEU A 16 1.37 -7.78 1.74
CA LEU A 16 1.74 -8.98 1.00
C LEU A 16 1.11 -10.21 1.67
N PRO A 17 0.36 -11.04 0.94
CA PRO A 17 -0.16 -12.29 1.46
C PRO A 17 0.99 -13.27 1.66
N ASP A 18 1.16 -13.75 2.90
CA ASP A 18 2.22 -14.62 3.41
C ASP A 18 3.61 -14.01 3.63
N GLY A 19 4.07 -14.12 4.89
CA GLY A 19 5.45 -13.89 5.34
C GLY A 19 6.33 -15.15 5.27
N GLY A 20 5.92 -16.13 4.47
CA GLY A 20 6.48 -17.47 4.37
C GLY A 20 7.83 -17.52 3.67
N GLU A 21 8.57 -18.62 3.86
CA GLU A 21 9.84 -18.85 3.16
C GLU A 21 9.59 -19.12 1.67
N GLY A 22 9.57 -18.05 0.90
CA GLY A 22 9.37 -18.09 -0.53
C GLY A 22 8.67 -16.81 -0.94
N HIS A 23 9.31 -16.04 -1.80
CA HIS A 23 8.65 -14.92 -2.48
C HIS A 23 7.54 -15.54 -3.33
N SER A 24 6.34 -15.71 -2.78
CA SER A 24 5.25 -16.22 -3.60
C SER A 24 5.02 -15.17 -4.68
N ASP A 25 5.18 -15.59 -5.93
CA ASP A 25 5.00 -14.73 -7.10
C ASP A 25 3.63 -14.03 -7.04
N THR A 26 2.64 -14.74 -6.49
CA THR A 26 1.32 -14.22 -6.14
C THR A 26 1.37 -12.99 -5.22
N ALA A 27 2.09 -13.02 -4.10
CA ALA A 27 2.16 -11.89 -3.18
C ALA A 27 2.79 -10.65 -3.83
N MET A 28 3.89 -10.86 -4.56
CA MET A 28 4.55 -9.79 -5.31
C MET A 28 3.61 -9.18 -6.34
N ARG A 29 2.84 -10.00 -7.08
CA ARG A 29 1.84 -9.54 -8.05
C ARG A 29 0.74 -8.69 -7.39
N PHE A 30 0.29 -9.04 -6.19
CA PHE A 30 -0.67 -8.21 -5.45
C PHE A 30 -0.09 -6.83 -5.12
N GLY A 31 1.11 -6.77 -4.54
CA GLY A 31 1.78 -5.51 -4.25
C GLY A 31 1.99 -4.66 -5.50
N VAL A 32 2.44 -5.28 -6.61
CA VAL A 32 2.63 -4.60 -7.89
C VAL A 32 1.30 -4.04 -8.40
N ASN A 33 0.24 -4.85 -8.42
CA ASN A 33 -1.08 -4.41 -8.88
C ASN A 33 -1.58 -3.20 -8.06
N SER A 34 -1.48 -3.24 -6.73
CA SER A 34 -1.87 -2.11 -5.88
C SER A 34 -1.08 -0.84 -6.16
N MET A 35 0.21 -0.95 -6.51
CA MET A 35 1.04 0.20 -6.87
C MET A 35 0.69 0.72 -8.28
N GLU A 36 0.50 -0.17 -9.25
CA GLU A 36 0.11 0.17 -10.62
C GLU A 36 -1.24 0.89 -10.67
N MET A 37 -2.23 0.41 -9.91
CA MET A 37 -3.53 1.07 -9.83
C MET A 37 -3.40 2.51 -9.32
N LEU A 38 -2.57 2.73 -8.29
CA LEU A 38 -2.31 4.07 -7.78
C LEU A 38 -1.63 4.95 -8.82
N VAL A 39 -0.54 4.47 -9.43
CA VAL A 39 0.19 5.23 -10.45
C VAL A 39 -0.72 5.59 -11.62
N ASN A 40 -1.42 4.62 -12.18
CA ASN A 40 -2.32 4.83 -13.30
C ASN A 40 -3.48 5.78 -12.96
N GLY A 41 -4.01 5.69 -11.73
CA GLY A 41 -5.00 6.65 -11.23
C GLY A 41 -4.47 8.09 -11.22
N LEU A 42 -3.22 8.29 -10.79
CA LEU A 42 -2.58 9.62 -10.80
C LEU A 42 -2.32 10.13 -12.21
N LEU A 43 -1.88 9.26 -13.13
CA LEU A 43 -1.65 9.64 -14.52
C LEU A 43 -2.95 10.01 -15.22
N LYS A 44 -4.03 9.24 -15.01
CA LYS A 44 -5.38 9.55 -15.51
C LYS A 44 -5.93 10.87 -14.97
N ALA A 45 -5.56 11.24 -13.73
CA ALA A 45 -5.93 12.51 -13.13
C ALA A 45 -5.07 13.70 -13.61
N GLY A 46 -4.12 13.50 -14.53
CA GLY A 46 -3.26 14.55 -15.08
C GLY A 46 -1.86 14.64 -14.46
N GLY A 47 -1.50 13.70 -13.59
CA GLY A 47 -0.14 13.56 -13.07
C GLY A 47 0.85 13.13 -14.16
N GLN A 48 2.12 13.50 -14.00
CA GLN A 48 3.20 13.06 -14.89
C GLN A 48 4.16 12.12 -14.18
N ARG A 49 4.47 10.99 -14.81
CA ARG A 49 5.27 9.91 -14.21
C ARG A 49 6.62 10.38 -13.66
N ASN A 50 7.35 11.20 -14.43
CA ASN A 50 8.65 11.77 -14.04
C ASN A 50 8.57 12.80 -12.89
N ARG A 51 7.37 13.29 -12.54
CA ARG A 51 7.15 14.21 -11.41
C ARG A 51 6.54 13.53 -10.20
N LEU A 52 6.19 12.25 -10.29
CA LEU A 52 5.63 11.51 -9.16
C LEU A 52 6.66 11.40 -8.05
N ALA A 53 6.25 11.83 -6.87
CA ALA A 53 6.98 11.64 -5.62
C ALA A 53 6.13 10.82 -4.65
N CYS A 54 6.78 10.09 -3.76
CA CYS A 54 6.10 9.30 -2.75
C CYS A 54 6.65 9.54 -1.35
N LYS A 55 5.82 9.21 -0.36
CA LYS A 55 6.18 9.11 1.04
C LYS A 55 5.73 7.75 1.53
N VAL A 56 6.59 7.03 2.23
CA VAL A 56 6.33 5.63 2.60
C VAL A 56 6.21 5.50 4.11
N PHE A 57 5.19 4.80 4.57
CA PHE A 57 4.91 4.60 6.00
C PHE A 57 4.51 3.15 6.23
N GLY A 58 4.87 2.58 7.38
CA GLY A 58 4.37 1.27 7.81
C GLY A 58 5.47 0.25 8.09
N GLY A 59 5.16 -1.03 7.90
CA GLY A 59 6.10 -2.14 8.16
C GLY A 59 6.47 -2.33 9.63
N ALA A 60 5.67 -1.81 10.56
CA ALA A 60 5.90 -2.04 11.99
C ALA A 60 5.57 -3.49 12.38
N ALA A 61 6.38 -4.07 13.26
CA ALA A 61 6.10 -5.34 13.92
C ALA A 61 5.18 -5.11 15.14
N VAL A 62 3.94 -4.71 14.88
CA VAL A 62 2.92 -4.42 15.92
C VAL A 62 2.54 -5.71 16.66
N VAL A 63 2.44 -6.81 15.90
CA VAL A 63 2.30 -8.16 16.44
C VAL A 63 3.63 -8.88 16.22
N PRO A 64 4.34 -9.34 17.27
CA PRO A 64 5.66 -9.94 17.12
C PRO A 64 5.71 -11.12 16.14
N SER A 65 4.67 -11.96 16.12
CA SER A 65 4.56 -13.11 15.20
C SER A 65 4.43 -12.71 13.72
N LEU A 66 4.04 -11.46 13.43
CA LEU A 66 3.87 -10.94 12.07
C LEU A 66 5.02 -10.01 11.66
N GLY A 67 6.07 -9.87 12.48
CA GLY A 67 7.18 -8.95 12.21
C GLY A 67 7.90 -9.20 10.88
N ARG A 68 7.95 -10.47 10.41
CA ARG A 68 8.49 -10.82 9.09
C ARG A 68 7.74 -10.10 7.97
N ILE A 69 6.40 -10.10 7.99
CA ILE A 69 5.56 -9.47 6.96
C ILE A 69 5.89 -7.98 6.82
N GLY A 70 6.08 -7.28 7.95
CA GLY A 70 6.46 -5.87 7.95
C GLY A 70 7.77 -5.61 7.19
N GLN A 71 8.79 -6.46 7.39
CA GLN A 71 10.07 -6.35 6.69
C GLN A 71 9.95 -6.65 5.20
N GLU A 72 9.10 -7.61 4.83
CA GLU A 72 8.89 -7.95 3.43
C GLU A 72 8.16 -6.85 2.67
N ASN A 73 7.16 -6.22 3.29
CA ASN A 73 6.50 -5.04 2.72
C ASN A 73 7.49 -3.88 2.51
N ILE A 74 8.41 -3.66 3.47
CA ILE A 74 9.47 -2.65 3.36
C ILE A 74 10.41 -2.98 2.20
N ARG A 75 10.86 -4.23 2.08
CA ARG A 75 11.73 -4.69 1.00
C ARG A 75 11.06 -4.51 -0.36
N PHE A 76 9.81 -4.95 -0.47
CA PHE A 76 9.01 -4.84 -1.69
C PHE A 76 8.86 -3.39 -2.14
N VAL A 77 8.37 -2.50 -1.27
CA VAL A 77 8.11 -1.11 -1.68
C VAL A 77 9.39 -0.38 -2.05
N THR A 78 10.49 -0.65 -1.36
CA THR A 78 11.79 -0.05 -1.65
C THR A 78 12.27 -0.47 -3.03
N ASN A 79 12.21 -1.77 -3.33
CA ASN A 79 12.63 -2.32 -4.63
C ASN A 79 11.73 -1.83 -5.77
N TYR A 80 10.41 -1.82 -5.56
CA TYR A 80 9.46 -1.32 -6.55
C TYR A 80 9.73 0.15 -6.90
N LEU A 81 9.91 1.01 -5.90
CA LEU A 81 10.16 2.44 -6.13
C LEU A 81 11.47 2.70 -6.89
N VAL A 82 12.51 1.91 -6.60
CA VAL A 82 13.78 1.96 -7.34
C VAL A 82 13.59 1.50 -8.78
N GLY A 83 12.91 0.37 -8.99
CA GLY A 83 12.64 -0.17 -10.34
C GLY A 83 11.83 0.77 -11.21
N GLU A 84 10.84 1.46 -10.63
CA GLU A 84 9.97 2.40 -11.34
C GLU A 84 10.57 3.82 -11.45
N GLY A 85 11.72 4.08 -10.83
CA GLY A 85 12.33 5.41 -10.80
C GLY A 85 11.50 6.46 -10.05
N ILE A 86 10.64 6.04 -9.12
CA ILE A 86 9.76 6.95 -8.36
C ILE A 86 10.48 7.46 -7.12
N ARG A 87 10.66 8.78 -7.03
CA ARG A 87 11.40 9.41 -5.93
C ARG A 87 10.67 9.27 -4.58
N CYS A 88 11.29 8.60 -3.62
CA CYS A 88 10.87 8.64 -2.21
C CYS A 88 11.42 9.90 -1.53
N VAL A 89 10.55 10.82 -1.12
CA VAL A 89 10.95 12.10 -0.49
C VAL A 89 10.90 12.08 1.03
N SER A 90 10.30 11.04 1.62
CA SER A 90 10.23 10.85 3.07
C SER A 90 9.78 9.44 3.39
N GLN A 91 10.31 8.84 4.45
CA GLN A 91 9.87 7.53 4.90
C GLN A 91 9.82 7.41 6.42
N SER A 92 8.93 6.56 6.93
CA SER A 92 8.83 6.18 8.33
C SER A 92 8.44 4.71 8.42
N LEU A 93 9.45 3.85 8.45
CA LEU A 93 9.33 2.40 8.30
C LEU A 93 9.73 1.66 9.59
N GLY A 94 9.26 0.43 9.76
CA GLY A 94 9.67 -0.45 10.86
C GLY A 94 9.12 -0.04 12.22
N GLY A 95 9.81 -0.43 13.30
CA GLY A 95 9.40 -0.19 14.69
C GLY A 95 8.31 -1.15 15.18
N THR A 96 7.82 -0.91 16.39
CA THR A 96 6.86 -1.79 17.09
C THR A 96 5.48 -1.17 17.28
N LEU A 97 5.31 0.09 16.87
CA LEU A 97 4.07 0.84 17.05
C LEU A 97 3.37 1.05 15.70
N ALA A 98 2.06 0.87 15.71
CA ALA A 98 1.20 1.23 14.59
C ALA A 98 1.22 2.74 14.34
N ARG A 99 0.93 3.14 13.11
CA ARG A 99 0.93 4.55 12.70
C ARG A 99 -0.39 4.92 12.03
N ARG A 100 -1.04 5.99 12.48
CA ARG A 100 -2.10 6.64 11.72
C ARG A 100 -1.51 7.71 10.83
N ILE A 101 -1.83 7.64 9.53
CA ILE A 101 -1.34 8.57 8.53
C ILE A 101 -2.48 9.44 8.03
N ARG A 102 -2.26 10.76 8.01
CA ARG A 102 -3.09 11.72 7.27
C ARG A 102 -2.25 12.27 6.13
N PHE A 103 -2.81 12.26 4.94
CA PHE A 103 -2.16 12.73 3.73
C PHE A 103 -3.01 13.77 3.03
N TRP A 104 -2.35 14.82 2.52
CA TRP A 104 -2.96 15.86 1.71
C TRP A 104 -2.46 15.71 0.27
N PRO A 105 -3.24 15.06 -0.61
CA PRO A 105 -2.75 14.59 -1.90
C PRO A 105 -2.22 15.69 -2.81
N THR A 106 -2.88 16.85 -2.80
CA THR A 106 -2.56 17.98 -3.68
C THR A 106 -1.30 18.76 -3.29
N THR A 107 -0.73 18.49 -2.10
CA THR A 107 0.47 19.16 -1.59
C THR A 107 1.59 18.18 -1.24
N GLY A 108 1.28 16.88 -1.17
CA GLY A 108 2.19 15.87 -0.65
C GLY A 108 2.45 15.96 0.85
N ARG A 109 1.81 16.86 1.60
CA ARG A 109 1.95 16.93 3.07
C ARG A 109 1.44 15.63 3.68
N ALA A 110 2.19 15.11 4.65
CA ALA A 110 1.81 13.94 5.42
C ALA A 110 2.01 14.23 6.91
N GLN A 111 1.12 13.69 7.74
CA GLN A 111 1.22 13.73 9.19
C GLN A 111 1.10 12.29 9.70
N GLN A 112 1.99 11.90 10.61
CA GLN A 112 1.93 10.62 11.30
C GLN A 112 1.64 10.80 12.79
N LYS A 113 0.87 9.88 13.36
CA LYS A 113 0.71 9.73 14.81
C LYS A 113 0.97 8.27 15.18
N LEU A 114 1.93 8.04 16.06
CA LEU A 114 2.14 6.70 16.65
C LEU A 114 0.97 6.38 17.56
N VAL A 115 0.46 5.15 17.46
CA VAL A 115 -0.63 4.69 18.31
C VAL A 115 -0.05 3.86 19.45
N GLN A 116 -0.34 4.29 20.68
CA GLN A 116 0.19 3.65 21.90
C GLN A 116 -0.70 2.50 22.41
N ASP A 117 -1.97 2.44 21.98
CA ASP A 117 -2.90 1.38 22.36
C ASP A 117 -2.94 0.28 21.29
N VAL A 118 -2.15 -0.77 21.53
CA VAL A 118 -1.92 -1.90 20.63
C VAL A 118 -3.13 -2.86 20.61
N GLN A 119 -3.91 -2.94 21.68
CA GLN A 119 -4.96 -3.96 21.85
C GLN A 119 -6.23 -3.68 21.03
N GLY A 120 -6.54 -2.41 20.73
CA GLY A 120 -7.65 -2.04 19.87
C GLY A 120 -7.39 -2.30 18.37
N ILE A 121 -6.13 -2.26 17.95
CA ILE A 121 -5.73 -2.26 16.53
C ILE A 121 -5.72 -3.66 15.94
N GLY A 122 -5.20 -4.66 16.66
CA GLY A 122 -5.17 -6.04 16.16
C GLY A 122 -6.56 -6.57 15.77
N LYS A 123 -7.61 -6.12 16.45
CA LYS A 123 -9.01 -6.45 16.12
C LYS A 123 -9.54 -5.70 14.89
N GLN A 124 -9.07 -4.47 14.65
CA GLN A 124 -9.48 -3.65 13.49
C GLN A 124 -8.73 -4.02 12.21
N GLU A 125 -7.43 -4.32 12.28
CA GLU A 125 -6.63 -4.76 11.12
C GLU A 125 -7.11 -6.11 10.58
N VAL A 126 -7.35 -7.09 11.45
CA VAL A 126 -7.89 -8.40 11.04
C VAL A 126 -9.29 -8.25 10.42
N ALA A 127 -10.14 -7.38 10.97
CA ALA A 127 -11.46 -7.11 10.42
C ALA A 127 -11.43 -6.37 9.08
N TYR A 128 -10.48 -5.44 8.88
CA TYR A 128 -10.28 -4.74 7.62
C TYR A 128 -9.75 -5.69 6.54
N SER A 129 -8.70 -6.46 6.82
CA SER A 129 -8.13 -7.44 5.88
C SER A 129 -9.15 -8.50 5.46
N ARG A 130 -10.00 -8.95 6.40
CA ARG A 130 -11.08 -9.90 6.08
C ARG A 130 -12.11 -9.31 5.12
N ARG A 131 -12.51 -8.05 5.33
CA ARG A 131 -13.45 -7.35 4.44
C ARG A 131 -12.87 -7.06 3.06
N GLU A 132 -11.61 -6.71 2.98
CA GLU A 132 -10.92 -6.43 1.71
C GLU A 132 -10.76 -7.73 0.90
N ALA A 133 -10.34 -8.83 1.54
CA ALA A 133 -10.28 -10.15 0.91
C ALA A 133 -11.68 -10.66 0.47
N GLU A 134 -12.72 -10.38 1.25
CA GLU A 134 -14.11 -10.70 0.90
C GLU A 134 -14.63 -9.84 -0.26
N ALA A 135 -14.31 -8.54 -0.29
CA ALA A 135 -14.65 -7.63 -1.37
C ALA A 135 -13.93 -8.01 -2.68
N GLU A 136 -12.65 -8.38 -2.62
CA GLU A 136 -11.89 -8.85 -3.79
C GLU A 136 -12.41 -10.17 -4.34
N ARG A 137 -12.78 -11.14 -3.46
CA ARG A 137 -13.43 -12.38 -3.89
C ARG A 137 -14.77 -12.13 -4.56
N LYS A 138 -15.55 -11.19 -4.03
CA LYS A 138 -16.85 -10.80 -4.60
C LYS A 138 -16.67 -10.13 -5.97
N TRP A 139 -15.74 -9.19 -6.08
CA TRP A 139 -15.40 -8.52 -7.34
C TRP A 139 -14.90 -9.49 -8.40
N THR A 140 -14.04 -10.46 -8.04
CA THR A 140 -13.52 -11.46 -8.98
C THR A 140 -14.62 -12.38 -9.50
N LYS A 141 -15.61 -12.69 -8.64
CA LYS A 141 -16.77 -13.50 -9.01
C LYS A 141 -17.75 -12.73 -9.91
N GLU A 142 -17.96 -11.45 -9.65
CA GLU A 142 -18.81 -10.56 -10.46
C GLU A 142 -18.17 -10.25 -11.83
N ALA A 143 -16.86 -9.97 -11.87
CA ALA A 143 -16.11 -9.76 -13.11
C ALA A 143 -16.02 -11.04 -13.97
N SER A 144 -16.10 -12.23 -13.37
CA SER A 144 -16.17 -13.50 -14.10
C SER A 144 -17.58 -13.81 -14.62
N SER A 145 -18.62 -13.17 -14.11
CA SER A 145 -20.02 -13.41 -14.54
C SER A 145 -20.52 -12.44 -15.61
N GLU A 146 -19.82 -11.35 -15.89
CA GLU A 146 -20.21 -10.33 -16.89
C GLU A 146 -19.41 -10.38 -18.21
N ILE A 147 -18.64 -11.44 -18.47
CA ILE A 147 -18.02 -11.63 -19.79
C ILE A 147 -19.03 -12.32 -20.71
N GLU A 148 -19.93 -11.54 -21.32
CA GLU A 148 -20.57 -11.96 -22.58
C GLU A 148 -19.53 -11.79 -23.71
N LEU A 149 -19.06 -12.92 -24.22
CA LEU A 149 -18.23 -13.00 -25.42
C LEU A 149 -19.08 -12.69 -26.66
N PHE A 150 -18.80 -11.56 -27.29
CA PHE A 150 -19.00 -11.34 -28.72
C PHE A 150 -17.74 -10.72 -29.32
#